data_AF-A0A3P0X7Y4-F1
#
_entry.id   AF-A0A3P0X7Y4-F1
#
_cell.length_a   1.000
_cell.length_b   1.000
_cell.length_c   1.000
_cell.angle_alpha   90.00
_cell.angle_beta   90.00
_cell.angle_gamma   90.00
#
_symmetry.space_group_name_H-M   'P 1'
#
loop_
_entity.id
_entity.type
_entity.pdbx_description
1 polymer ?
#
loop_
_entity_poly.entity_id
_entity_poly.type
_entity_poly.pdbx_seq_one_letter_code
_entity_poly.pdbx_strand_id
1 'polypeptide(L)'
;MERVAIGHISVDSYASDALVASLLEKAFTSERTHLVATINAQFYVLSSRETPFRECLRRAEFLCADGISIALAARWLSNQSIQRTPGVDLIGRLCKAGAAQGLRVFFLGGKPGSADATAHILKAENPGLHVAGVCCPAFGFERDPEQLQSVLSEIKAAQPHIVFVGLGAPKQEHFIDEYLRFLRVPVAVGVGGSFEMLSGQLRRAPLWLQSIGMEWFFRFAQEPRRLWRRYCIGNAEFLWIVWGHYWRSRRLETQAQMLEP
;
A
#
# COMPACT_ATOMS: atom_id res chain seq x y z
N MET A 1 -8.90 -17.07 -2.30
CA MET A 1 -8.66 -15.66 -1.92
C MET A 1 -9.91 -15.18 -1.22
N GLU A 2 -9.83 -14.90 0.08
CA GLU A 2 -10.99 -14.38 0.82
C GLU A 2 -10.83 -12.87 0.97
N ARG A 3 -11.79 -12.13 0.41
CA ARG A 3 -11.85 -10.67 0.49
C ARG A 3 -12.85 -10.31 1.58
N VAL A 4 -12.37 -9.68 2.64
CA VAL A 4 -13.17 -9.30 3.81
C VAL A 4 -13.68 -7.88 3.63
N ALA A 5 -15.00 -7.70 3.71
CA ALA A 5 -15.62 -6.40 3.62
C ALA A 5 -15.42 -5.61 4.93
N ILE A 6 -14.92 -4.38 4.85
CA ILE A 6 -14.86 -3.45 5.97
C ILE A 6 -15.67 -2.22 5.53
N GLY A 7 -16.96 -2.22 5.88
CA GLY A 7 -17.87 -1.15 5.47
C GLY A 7 -17.92 -0.97 3.95
N HIS A 8 -17.43 0.18 3.45
CA HIS A 8 -17.46 0.53 2.02
C HIS A 8 -16.22 0.12 1.22
N ILE A 9 -15.21 -0.49 1.87
CA ILE A 9 -14.05 -1.08 1.18
C ILE A 9 -13.96 -2.57 1.46
N SER A 10 -13.07 -3.26 0.77
CA SER A 10 -12.68 -4.61 1.12
C SER A 10 -11.17 -4.71 1.24
N VAL A 11 -10.71 -5.72 1.98
CA VAL A 11 -9.29 -6.03 2.13
C VAL A 11 -9.09 -7.52 1.97
N ASP A 12 -7.97 -7.89 1.39
CA ASP A 12 -7.68 -9.28 1.10
C ASP A 12 -6.99 -9.93 2.29
N SER A 13 -7.52 -11.08 2.72
CA SER A 13 -6.87 -11.93 3.71
C SER A 13 -5.89 -12.85 3.00
N TYR A 14 -4.61 -12.48 3.01
CA TYR A 14 -3.53 -13.27 2.46
C TYR A 14 -2.55 -13.72 3.54
N ALA A 15 -2.22 -15.00 3.54
CA ALA A 15 -0.96 -15.44 4.10
C ALA A 15 0.16 -14.75 3.32
N SER A 16 1.11 -14.08 4.00
CA SER A 16 2.05 -13.24 3.28
C SER A 16 2.90 -14.00 2.24
N ASP A 17 3.26 -15.26 2.47
CA ASP A 17 4.06 -16.02 1.50
C ASP A 17 3.27 -16.31 0.21
N ALA A 18 1.97 -16.59 0.34
CA ALA A 18 1.09 -16.76 -0.80
C ALA A 18 0.91 -15.47 -1.60
N LEU A 19 0.85 -14.31 -0.92
CA LEU A 19 0.82 -13.02 -1.58
C LEU A 19 2.12 -12.76 -2.37
N VAL A 20 3.28 -12.98 -1.75
CA VAL A 20 4.58 -12.78 -2.39
C VAL A 20 4.71 -13.69 -3.61
N ALA A 21 4.36 -14.98 -3.48
CA ALA A 21 4.39 -15.93 -4.59
C ALA A 21 3.48 -15.49 -5.74
N SER A 22 2.23 -15.10 -5.44
CA SER A 22 1.27 -14.65 -6.46
C SER A 22 1.72 -13.36 -7.16
N LEU A 23 2.29 -12.41 -6.42
CA LEU A 23 2.81 -11.18 -7.00
C LEU A 23 4.05 -11.44 -7.87
N LEU A 24 4.95 -12.34 -7.47
CA LEU A 24 6.10 -12.71 -8.29
C LEU A 24 5.67 -13.43 -9.57
N GLU A 25 4.76 -14.40 -9.48
CA GLU A 25 4.18 -15.05 -10.66
C GLU A 25 3.64 -14.00 -11.65
N LYS A 26 2.84 -13.04 -11.16
CA LYS A 26 2.30 -11.96 -11.98
C LYS A 26 3.38 -11.03 -12.52
N ALA A 27 4.42 -10.76 -11.74
CA ALA A 27 5.54 -9.90 -12.12
C ALA A 27 6.29 -10.45 -13.35
N PHE A 28 6.37 -11.78 -13.49
CA PHE A 28 7.05 -12.43 -14.61
C PHE A 28 6.14 -12.83 -15.77
N THR A 29 4.85 -13.08 -15.52
CA THR A 29 3.94 -13.67 -16.52
C THR A 29 2.87 -12.73 -17.05
N SER A 30 2.57 -11.63 -16.35
CA SER A 30 1.40 -10.82 -16.70
C SER A 30 1.71 -9.73 -17.71
N GLU A 31 0.84 -9.62 -18.71
CA GLU A 31 0.85 -8.53 -19.70
C GLU A 31 -0.03 -7.33 -19.30
N ARG A 32 -0.62 -7.37 -18.10
CA ARG A 32 -1.43 -6.28 -17.54
C ARG A 32 -0.92 -5.91 -16.16
N THR A 33 -1.18 -4.67 -15.77
CA THR A 33 -0.84 -4.19 -14.43
C THR A 33 -1.79 -4.73 -13.38
N HIS A 34 -1.19 -5.16 -12.26
CA HIS A 34 -1.87 -5.47 -11.01
C HIS A 34 -1.50 -4.39 -9.98
N LEU A 35 -2.49 -3.58 -9.61
CA LEU A 35 -2.38 -2.57 -8.56
C LEU A 35 -2.45 -3.23 -7.19
N VAL A 36 -1.42 -2.99 -6.38
CA VAL A 36 -1.33 -3.43 -4.98
C VAL A 36 -1.39 -2.21 -4.07
N ALA A 37 -2.50 -2.05 -3.35
CA ALA A 37 -2.70 -0.98 -2.38
C ALA A 37 -2.52 -1.50 -0.94
N THR A 38 -1.80 -0.73 -0.12
CA THR A 38 -1.53 -1.02 1.29
C THR A 38 -2.49 -0.22 2.18
N ILE A 39 -3.68 -0.78 2.37
CA ILE A 39 -4.84 -0.14 2.99
C ILE A 39 -4.58 0.09 4.48
N ASN A 40 -4.56 1.35 4.90
CA ASN A 40 -4.54 1.76 6.31
C ASN A 40 -5.72 2.71 6.63
N ALA A 41 -5.84 3.19 7.88
CA ALA A 41 -6.93 4.08 8.28
C ALA A 41 -7.08 5.33 7.39
N GLN A 42 -5.98 5.88 6.85
CA GLN A 42 -6.05 7.03 5.95
C GLN A 42 -6.74 6.67 4.62
N PHE A 43 -6.46 5.49 4.07
CA PHE A 43 -7.11 5.02 2.84
C PHE A 43 -8.62 4.89 3.04
N TYR A 44 -9.02 4.36 4.20
CA TYR A 44 -10.41 4.20 4.56
C TYR A 44 -11.15 5.54 4.60
N VAL A 45 -10.57 6.55 5.25
CA VAL A 45 -11.13 7.90 5.35
C VAL A 45 -11.13 8.64 4.02
N LEU A 46 -10.04 8.54 3.24
CA LEU A 46 -10.00 9.16 1.91
C LEU A 46 -11.06 8.56 1.00
N SER A 47 -11.20 7.23 0.98
CA SER A 47 -12.19 6.56 0.14
C SER A 47 -13.64 6.80 0.60
N SER A 48 -13.88 7.14 1.88
CA SER A 48 -15.22 7.54 2.31
C SER A 48 -15.62 8.93 1.79
N ARG A 49 -14.64 9.82 1.55
CA ARG A 49 -14.85 11.20 1.10
C ARG A 49 -14.77 11.37 -0.42
N GLU A 50 -13.85 10.64 -1.04
CA GLU A 50 -13.46 10.84 -2.44
C GLU A 50 -13.91 9.64 -3.28
N THR A 51 -15.00 9.81 -4.02
CA THR A 51 -15.51 8.81 -4.96
C THR A 51 -14.44 8.35 -5.96
N PRO A 52 -13.62 9.24 -6.57
CA PRO A 52 -12.58 8.81 -7.50
C PRO A 52 -11.57 7.85 -6.87
N PHE A 53 -11.16 8.11 -5.62
CA PHE A 53 -10.22 7.24 -4.91
C PHE A 53 -10.87 5.91 -4.52
N ARG A 54 -12.14 5.91 -4.09
CA ARG A 54 -12.90 4.68 -3.84
C ARG A 54 -12.96 3.78 -5.08
N GLU A 55 -13.27 4.37 -6.23
CA GLU A 55 -13.33 3.62 -7.50
C GLU A 55 -11.95 3.11 -7.92
N CYS A 56 -10.89 3.88 -7.67
CA CYS A 56 -9.52 3.43 -7.87
C CYS A 56 -9.20 2.18 -7.02
N LEU A 57 -9.56 2.19 -5.72
CA LEU A 57 -9.37 1.02 -4.85
C LEU A 57 -10.24 -0.17 -5.26
N ARG A 58 -11.46 0.07 -5.76
CA ARG A 58 -12.34 -1.00 -6.26
C ARG A 58 -11.73 -1.73 -7.48
N ARG A 59 -10.96 -1.01 -8.30
CA ARG A 59 -10.20 -1.58 -9.42
C ARG A 59 -8.90 -2.25 -9.00
N ALA A 60 -8.43 -2.07 -7.76
CA ALA A 60 -7.20 -2.69 -7.31
C ALA A 60 -7.33 -4.21 -7.20
N GLU A 61 -6.35 -4.92 -7.75
CA GLU A 61 -6.29 -6.37 -7.71
C GLU A 61 -5.96 -6.87 -6.31
N PHE A 62 -5.10 -6.16 -5.57
CA PHE A 62 -4.68 -6.52 -4.22
C PHE A 62 -4.88 -5.35 -3.25
N LEU A 63 -5.67 -5.59 -2.21
CA LEU A 63 -6.00 -4.66 -1.12
C LEU A 63 -5.40 -5.21 0.18
N CYS A 64 -4.10 -5.00 0.37
CA CYS A 64 -3.36 -5.53 1.51
C CYS A 64 -3.61 -4.70 2.76
N ALA A 65 -3.94 -5.34 3.89
CA ALA A 65 -4.10 -4.62 5.16
C ALA A 65 -2.75 -4.12 5.70
N ASP A 66 -2.61 -2.80 5.83
CA ASP A 66 -1.48 -2.12 6.44
C ASP A 66 -1.89 -1.50 7.78
N GLY A 67 -1.19 -1.90 8.85
CA GLY A 67 -1.44 -1.41 10.21
C GLY A 67 -2.57 -2.13 10.96
N ILE A 68 -2.60 -1.90 12.27
CA ILE A 68 -3.53 -2.57 13.20
C ILE A 68 -4.97 -2.09 13.06
N SER A 69 -5.19 -0.84 12.61
CA SER A 69 -6.52 -0.24 12.50
C SER A 69 -7.45 -1.04 11.58
N ILE A 70 -6.93 -1.48 10.43
CA ILE A 70 -7.67 -2.26 9.45
C ILE A 70 -7.90 -3.69 9.94
N ALA A 71 -6.90 -4.30 10.56
CA ALA A 71 -7.05 -5.63 11.15
C ALA A 71 -8.11 -5.66 12.26
N LEU A 72 -8.15 -4.62 13.12
CA LEU A 72 -9.19 -4.48 14.15
C LEU A 72 -10.57 -4.23 13.54
N ALA A 73 -10.68 -3.37 12.53
CA ALA A 73 -11.95 -3.12 11.87
C ALA A 73 -12.52 -4.37 11.19
N ALA A 74 -11.67 -5.18 10.55
CA ALA A 74 -12.08 -6.49 10.01
C ALA A 74 -12.61 -7.43 11.10
N ARG A 75 -11.92 -7.47 12.25
CA ARG A 75 -12.36 -8.28 13.39
C ARG A 75 -13.71 -7.80 13.93
N TRP A 76 -13.90 -6.48 14.06
CA TRP A 76 -15.12 -5.91 14.64
C TRP A 76 -16.32 -5.98 13.70
N LEU A 77 -16.14 -5.77 12.40
CA LEU A 77 -17.24 -5.71 11.44
C LEU A 77 -17.58 -7.06 10.80
N SER A 78 -16.61 -7.97 10.69
CA SER A 78 -16.80 -9.23 9.96
C SER A 78 -16.41 -10.46 10.77
N ASN A 79 -15.97 -10.29 12.01
CA ASN A 79 -15.43 -11.38 12.86
C ASN A 79 -14.27 -12.15 12.20
N GLN A 80 -13.57 -11.52 11.24
CA GLN A 80 -12.49 -12.12 10.48
C GLN A 80 -11.13 -11.67 11.03
N SER A 81 -10.16 -12.58 11.03
CA SER A 81 -8.77 -12.25 11.37
C SER A 81 -7.97 -12.05 10.09
N ILE A 82 -7.38 -10.87 9.93
CA ILE A 82 -6.59 -10.54 8.75
C ILE A 82 -5.12 -10.37 9.13
N GLN A 83 -4.26 -11.03 8.36
CA GLN A 83 -2.81 -10.83 8.46
C GLN A 83 -2.42 -9.47 7.87
N ARG A 84 -1.65 -8.70 8.65
CA ARG A 84 -1.10 -7.43 8.19
C ARG A 84 0.05 -7.67 7.22
N THR A 85 0.08 -6.90 6.15
CA THR A 85 1.19 -6.85 5.20
C THR A 85 1.60 -5.39 5.00
N PRO A 86 2.47 -4.85 5.87
CA PRO A 86 2.99 -3.50 5.72
C PRO A 86 3.77 -3.35 4.40
N GLY A 87 3.62 -2.21 3.72
CA GLY A 87 4.32 -1.95 2.45
C GLY A 87 5.84 -2.07 2.57
N VAL A 88 6.40 -1.63 3.70
CA VAL A 88 7.84 -1.74 4.00
C VAL A 88 8.33 -3.19 4.01
N ASP A 89 7.52 -4.13 4.51
CA ASP A 89 7.86 -5.56 4.53
C ASP A 89 7.70 -6.18 3.15
N LEU A 90 6.67 -5.75 2.41
CA LEU A 90 6.37 -6.28 1.09
C LEU A 90 7.51 -6.01 0.09
N ILE A 91 8.12 -4.81 0.13
CA ILE A 91 9.28 -4.47 -0.71
C ILE A 91 10.41 -5.49 -0.49
N GLY A 92 10.88 -5.62 0.75
CA GLY A 92 12.02 -6.48 1.08
C GLY A 92 11.75 -7.95 0.73
N ARG A 93 10.53 -8.44 0.97
CA ARG A 93 10.16 -9.82 0.68
C ARG A 93 10.09 -10.13 -0.80
N LEU A 94 9.51 -9.23 -1.61
CA LEU A 94 9.48 -9.39 -3.06
C LEU A 94 10.88 -9.36 -3.65
N CYS A 95 11.72 -8.40 -3.24
CA CYS A 95 13.10 -8.30 -3.67
C CYS A 95 13.91 -9.56 -3.32
N LYS A 96 13.78 -10.05 -2.08
CA LYS A 96 14.47 -11.27 -1.63
C LYS A 96 14.04 -12.51 -2.39
N ALA A 97 12.72 -12.72 -2.54
CA ALA A 97 12.19 -13.92 -3.18
C ALA A 97 12.37 -13.92 -4.71
N GLY A 98 12.39 -12.74 -5.35
CA GLY A 98 12.56 -12.60 -6.79
C GLY A 98 14.01 -12.43 -7.27
N ALA A 99 14.95 -12.12 -6.38
CA ALA A 99 16.34 -11.83 -6.76
C ALA A 99 17.00 -12.95 -7.58
N ALA A 100 16.86 -14.21 -7.16
CA ALA A 100 17.45 -15.36 -7.88
C ALA A 100 16.84 -15.58 -9.28
N GLN A 101 15.66 -15.02 -9.55
CA GLN A 101 14.97 -15.10 -10.85
C GLN A 101 15.23 -13.86 -11.72
N GLY A 102 16.14 -12.96 -11.32
CA GLY A 102 16.44 -11.74 -12.06
C GLY A 102 15.32 -10.71 -11.99
N LEU A 103 14.60 -10.62 -10.87
CA LEU A 103 13.54 -9.64 -10.69
C LEU A 103 14.03 -8.20 -10.94
N ARG A 104 13.40 -7.52 -11.90
CA ARG A 104 13.63 -6.12 -12.25
C ARG A 104 12.67 -5.21 -11.46
N VAL A 105 13.22 -4.37 -10.60
CA VAL A 105 12.44 -3.45 -9.75
C VAL A 105 12.76 -2.00 -10.07
N PHE A 106 11.75 -1.14 -10.01
CA PHE A 106 11.88 0.30 -10.18
C PHE A 106 11.32 1.01 -8.95
N PHE A 107 12.03 2.02 -8.45
CA PHE A 107 11.63 2.80 -7.28
C PHE A 107 11.22 4.22 -7.71
N LEU A 108 9.96 4.58 -7.50
CA LEU A 108 9.40 5.87 -7.89
C LEU A 108 8.97 6.68 -6.66
N GLY A 109 9.55 7.86 -6.45
CA GLY A 109 9.17 8.79 -5.39
C GLY A 109 9.97 8.64 -4.09
N GLY A 110 9.35 8.98 -2.95
CA GLY A 110 10.02 9.17 -1.67
C GLY A 110 10.64 10.56 -1.51
N LYS A 111 11.20 10.82 -0.34
CA LYS A 111 12.05 12.00 -0.09
C LYS A 111 13.37 11.90 -0.87
N PRO A 112 14.01 13.02 -1.21
CA PRO A 112 15.31 13.02 -1.87
C PRO A 112 16.30 12.05 -1.24
N GLY A 113 16.90 11.18 -2.06
CA GLY A 113 17.86 10.16 -1.66
C GLY A 113 17.29 8.92 -0.96
N SER A 114 15.99 8.88 -0.60
CA SER A 114 15.39 7.71 0.06
C SER A 114 15.30 6.51 -0.87
N ALA A 115 14.85 6.72 -2.11
CA ALA A 115 14.69 5.64 -3.08
C ALA A 115 16.06 5.08 -3.52
N ASP A 116 17.05 5.95 -3.77
CA ASP A 116 18.42 5.55 -4.11
C ASP A 116 19.06 4.71 -3.00
N ALA A 117 19.01 5.20 -1.76
CA ALA A 117 19.54 4.47 -0.61
C ALA A 117 18.82 3.12 -0.42
N THR A 118 17.49 3.08 -0.59
CA THR A 118 16.72 1.83 -0.55
C THR A 118 17.18 0.85 -1.62
N ALA A 119 17.39 1.32 -2.85
CA ALA A 119 17.87 0.49 -3.95
C ALA A 119 19.27 -0.07 -3.68
N HIS A 120 20.19 0.75 -3.15
CA HIS A 120 21.52 0.31 -2.75
C HIS A 120 21.49 -0.78 -1.67
N ILE A 121 20.70 -0.58 -0.61
CA ILE A 121 20.54 -1.55 0.48
C ILE A 121 19.98 -2.87 -0.05
N LEU A 122 18.86 -2.82 -0.79
CA LEU A 122 18.21 -4.03 -1.28
C LEU A 122 19.07 -4.80 -2.30
N LYS A 123 19.87 -4.10 -3.11
CA LYS A 123 20.82 -4.73 -4.03
C LYS A 123 21.96 -5.42 -3.28
N ALA A 124 22.47 -4.81 -2.21
CA ALA A 124 23.51 -5.40 -1.37
C ALA A 124 23.02 -6.64 -0.61
N GLU A 125 21.79 -6.59 -0.10
CA GLU A 125 21.17 -7.70 0.65
C GLU A 125 20.75 -8.88 -0.24
N ASN A 126 20.50 -8.64 -1.53
CA ASN A 126 19.93 -9.64 -2.44
C ASN A 126 20.73 -9.72 -3.74
N PRO A 127 21.88 -10.44 -3.75
CA PRO A 127 22.65 -10.69 -4.97
C PRO A 127 21.77 -11.36 -6.04
N GLY A 128 21.56 -10.69 -7.18
CA GLY A 128 20.65 -11.11 -8.25
C GLY A 128 19.47 -10.16 -8.49
N LEU A 129 19.14 -9.30 -7.53
CA LEU A 129 18.15 -8.24 -7.72
C LEU A 129 18.62 -7.24 -8.78
N HIS A 130 17.78 -7.00 -9.79
CA HIS A 130 18.04 -5.99 -10.81
C HIS A 130 17.27 -4.72 -10.46
N VAL A 131 17.97 -3.70 -9.97
CA VAL A 131 17.40 -2.35 -9.88
C VAL A 131 17.40 -1.75 -11.28
N ALA A 132 16.23 -1.76 -11.92
CA ALA A 132 16.05 -1.30 -13.29
C ALA A 132 16.01 0.23 -13.41
N GLY A 133 15.66 0.92 -12.32
CA GLY A 133 15.73 2.37 -12.24
C GLY A 133 15.28 2.91 -10.89
N VAL A 134 15.64 4.16 -10.63
CA VAL A 134 15.24 4.93 -9.46
C VAL A 134 14.92 6.34 -9.93
N CYS A 135 13.71 6.80 -9.68
CA CYS A 135 13.28 8.14 -10.06
C CYS A 135 12.60 8.83 -8.88
N CYS A 136 13.15 9.95 -8.44
CA CYS A 136 12.62 10.76 -7.36
C CYS A 136 12.19 12.14 -7.90
N PRO A 137 11.06 12.23 -8.61
CA PRO A 137 10.62 13.48 -9.22
C PRO A 137 10.16 14.50 -8.18
N ALA A 138 10.11 15.77 -8.58
CA ALA A 138 9.65 16.86 -7.72
C ALA A 138 8.17 16.66 -7.31
N PHE A 139 7.79 17.20 -6.15
CA PHE A 139 6.40 17.14 -5.72
C PHE A 139 5.50 17.88 -6.72
N GLY A 140 4.52 17.17 -7.28
CA GLY A 140 3.59 17.72 -8.27
C GLY A 140 4.05 17.56 -9.72
N PHE A 141 5.10 16.78 -10.01
CA PHE A 141 5.59 16.52 -11.36
C PHE A 141 4.52 16.04 -12.36
N GLU A 142 3.49 15.35 -11.89
CA GLU A 142 2.36 14.87 -12.68
C GLU A 142 1.51 16.01 -13.27
N ARG A 143 1.64 17.23 -12.75
CA ARG A 143 0.96 18.43 -13.25
C ARG A 143 1.76 19.11 -14.38
N ASP A 144 3.01 18.73 -14.55
CA ASP A 144 3.88 19.21 -15.60
C ASP A 144 4.00 18.09 -16.67
N PRO A 145 3.41 18.28 -17.86
CA PRO A 145 3.43 17.26 -18.91
C PRO A 145 4.84 16.80 -19.31
N GLU A 146 5.84 17.68 -19.26
CA GLU A 146 7.21 17.32 -19.64
C GLU A 146 7.86 16.43 -18.57
N GLN A 147 7.71 16.79 -17.30
CA GLN A 147 8.22 15.97 -16.20
C GLN A 147 7.49 14.64 -16.11
N LEU A 148 6.17 14.63 -16.25
CA LEU A 148 5.37 13.40 -16.29
C LEU A 148 5.86 12.51 -17.43
N GLN A 149 5.97 13.06 -18.65
CA GLN A 149 6.42 12.29 -19.81
C GLN A 149 7.85 11.75 -19.62
N SER A 150 8.74 12.52 -19.00
CA SER A 150 10.11 12.08 -18.68
C SER A 150 10.09 10.86 -17.76
N VAL A 151 9.34 10.93 -16.65
CA VAL A 151 9.19 9.81 -15.69
C VAL A 151 8.59 8.57 -16.36
N LEU A 152 7.52 8.74 -17.14
CA LEU A 152 6.88 7.61 -17.83
C LEU A 152 7.81 6.97 -18.87
N SER A 153 8.62 7.78 -19.56
CA SER A 153 9.58 7.28 -20.54
C SER A 153 10.71 6.49 -19.87
N GLU A 154 11.18 6.95 -18.71
CA GLU A 154 12.19 6.24 -17.91
C GLU A 154 11.67 4.88 -17.43
N ILE A 155 10.45 4.84 -16.86
CA ILE A 155 9.81 3.60 -16.41
C ILE A 155 9.62 2.64 -17.59
N LYS A 156 9.15 3.14 -18.73
CA LYS A 156 8.94 2.33 -19.94
C LYS A 156 10.25 1.75 -20.48
N ALA A 157 11.32 2.56 -20.53
CA ALA A 157 12.63 2.12 -20.98
C ALA A 157 13.26 1.08 -20.05
N ALA A 158 13.04 1.22 -18.74
CA ALA A 158 13.56 0.29 -17.73
C ALA A 158 12.91 -1.10 -17.76
N GLN A 159 11.71 -1.21 -18.35
CA GLN A 159 10.91 -2.46 -18.42
C GLN A 159 10.86 -3.23 -17.08
N PRO A 160 10.45 -2.60 -15.97
CA PRO A 160 10.43 -3.27 -14.68
C PRO A 160 9.35 -4.35 -14.61
N HIS A 161 9.61 -5.41 -13.83
CA HIS A 161 8.59 -6.37 -13.42
C HIS A 161 7.72 -5.78 -12.30
N ILE A 162 8.32 -5.02 -11.39
CA ILE A 162 7.64 -4.36 -10.28
C ILE A 162 8.05 -2.88 -10.20
N VAL A 163 7.07 -1.98 -10.09
CA VAL A 163 7.29 -0.59 -9.69
C VAL A 163 6.78 -0.38 -8.27
N PHE A 164 7.65 0.07 -7.37
CA PHE A 164 7.27 0.54 -6.04
C PHE A 164 7.05 2.05 -6.08
N VAL A 165 5.86 2.51 -5.69
CA VAL A 165 5.46 3.92 -5.79
C VAL A 165 5.30 4.53 -4.40
N GLY A 166 6.23 5.42 -4.05
CA GLY A 166 6.29 6.20 -2.80
C GLY A 166 5.84 7.65 -2.97
N LEU A 167 4.72 7.89 -3.67
CA LEU A 167 4.19 9.26 -3.89
C LEU A 167 3.19 9.70 -2.81
N GLY A 168 2.77 8.77 -1.95
CA GLY A 168 1.76 8.99 -0.92
C GLY A 168 0.33 8.82 -1.44
N ALA A 169 -0.56 8.38 -0.55
CA ALA A 169 -1.98 8.23 -0.87
C ALA A 169 -2.73 9.57 -0.79
N PRO A 170 -3.70 9.85 -1.68
CA PRO A 170 -4.24 8.94 -2.71
C PRO A 170 -3.49 8.99 -4.05
N LYS A 171 -2.51 9.90 -4.18
CA LYS A 171 -1.81 10.21 -5.43
C LYS A 171 -1.15 8.99 -6.06
N GLN A 172 -0.49 8.14 -5.27
CA GLN A 172 0.22 6.98 -5.79
C GLN A 172 -0.74 5.96 -6.42
N GLU A 173 -1.92 5.72 -5.83
CA GLU A 173 -2.90 4.80 -6.40
C GLU A 173 -3.46 5.34 -7.71
N HIS A 174 -3.78 6.64 -7.76
CA HIS A 174 -4.21 7.30 -9.00
C HIS A 174 -3.14 7.24 -10.09
N PHE A 175 -1.88 7.52 -9.73
CA PHE A 175 -0.77 7.45 -10.68
C PHE A 175 -0.60 6.04 -11.26
N ILE A 176 -0.73 5.01 -10.43
CA ILE A 176 -0.66 3.61 -10.89
C ILE A 176 -1.84 3.29 -11.81
N ASP A 177 -3.06 3.63 -11.39
CA ASP A 177 -4.29 3.31 -12.11
C ASP A 177 -4.39 4.02 -13.46
N GLU A 178 -3.92 5.26 -13.54
CA GLU A 178 -3.97 6.10 -14.74
C GLU A 178 -2.80 5.80 -15.69
N TYR A 179 -1.56 5.78 -15.18
CA TYR A 179 -0.37 5.74 -16.04
C TYR A 179 0.29 4.37 -16.10
N LEU A 180 0.51 3.71 -14.96
CA LEU A 180 1.24 2.43 -14.97
C LEU A 180 0.42 1.30 -15.58
N ARG A 181 -0.91 1.33 -15.44
CA ARG A 181 -1.81 0.44 -16.19
C ARG A 181 -1.66 0.58 -17.70
N PHE A 182 -1.53 1.81 -18.19
CA PHE A 182 -1.32 2.08 -19.61
C PHE A 182 0.06 1.60 -20.10
N LEU A 183 1.10 1.78 -19.26
CA LEU A 183 2.44 1.25 -19.53
C LEU A 183 2.56 -0.27 -19.40
N ARG A 184 1.51 -0.94 -18.89
CA ARG A 184 1.47 -2.40 -18.66
C ARG A 184 2.61 -2.92 -17.79
N VAL A 185 3.01 -2.13 -16.79
CA VAL A 185 3.94 -2.61 -15.76
C VAL A 185 3.27 -3.77 -15.03
N PRO A 186 3.84 -4.98 -14.97
CA PRO A 186 3.12 -6.16 -14.47
C PRO A 186 2.61 -5.98 -13.03
N VAL A 187 3.43 -5.50 -12.10
CA VAL A 187 3.00 -5.23 -10.72
C VAL A 187 3.38 -3.81 -10.31
N ALA A 188 2.43 -3.09 -9.72
CA ALA A 188 2.66 -1.75 -9.20
C ALA A 188 2.14 -1.65 -7.76
N VAL A 189 3.03 -1.32 -6.84
CA VAL A 189 2.75 -1.34 -5.40
C VAL A 189 2.84 0.06 -4.82
N GLY A 190 1.72 0.54 -4.26
CA GLY A 190 1.70 1.76 -3.46
C GLY A 190 2.33 1.51 -2.09
N VAL A 191 3.47 2.14 -1.82
CA VAL A 191 4.26 1.89 -0.59
C VAL A 191 4.39 3.12 0.31
N GLY A 192 3.93 4.30 -0.12
CA GLY A 192 3.99 5.52 0.67
C GLY A 192 5.39 5.81 1.18
N GLY A 193 5.51 6.16 2.47
CA GLY A 193 6.79 6.51 3.10
C GLY A 193 7.71 5.33 3.45
N SER A 194 7.64 4.22 2.71
CA SER A 194 8.41 3.00 3.00
C SER A 194 9.89 3.16 2.67
N PHE A 195 10.24 3.97 1.67
CA PHE A 195 11.64 4.19 1.27
C PHE A 195 12.43 4.92 2.36
N GLU A 196 11.80 5.89 3.05
CA GLU A 196 12.43 6.60 4.16
C GLU A 196 12.77 5.64 5.31
N MET A 197 11.94 4.62 5.55
CA MET A 197 12.21 3.61 6.58
C MET A 197 13.30 2.62 6.17
N LEU A 198 13.31 2.18 4.91
CA LEU A 198 14.33 1.25 4.41
C LEU A 198 15.70 1.92 4.27
N SER A 199 15.73 3.18 3.82
CA SER A 199 16.97 3.99 3.76
C SER A 199 17.53 4.42 5.12
N GLY A 200 16.78 4.21 6.20
CA GLY A 200 17.17 4.64 7.55
C GLY A 200 16.95 6.13 7.84
N GLN A 201 16.38 6.91 6.89
CA GLN A 201 15.99 8.30 7.13
C GLN A 201 14.89 8.44 8.18
N LEU A 202 14.01 7.44 8.29
CA LEU A 202 13.04 7.28 9.37
C LEU A 202 13.33 5.98 10.11
N ARG A 203 13.34 6.03 11.44
CA ARG A 203 13.51 4.80 12.23
C ARG A 203 12.23 4.00 12.16
N ARG A 204 12.36 2.70 11.95
CA ARG A 204 11.24 1.76 12.13
C ARG A 204 10.99 1.54 13.61
N ALA A 205 9.73 1.31 13.99
CA ALA A 205 9.40 0.97 15.38
C ALA A 205 10.10 -0.33 15.80
N PRO A 206 10.58 -0.47 17.05
CA PRO A 206 11.03 -1.75 17.59
C PRO A 206 10.00 -2.86 17.40
N LEU A 207 10.45 -4.12 17.26
CA LEU A 207 9.57 -5.27 16.98
C LEU A 207 8.46 -5.41 18.02
N TRP A 208 8.74 -5.20 19.31
CA TRP A 208 7.72 -5.27 20.36
C TRP A 208 6.59 -4.23 20.17
N LEU A 209 6.92 -3.00 19.72
CA LEU A 209 5.94 -1.97 19.38
C LEU A 209 5.13 -2.34 18.14
N GLN A 210 5.76 -2.97 17.14
CA GLN A 210 5.07 -3.48 15.95
C GLN A 210 4.10 -4.61 16.29
N SER A 211 4.48 -5.51 17.21
CA SER A 211 3.67 -6.66 17.64
C SER A 211 2.42 -6.23 18.40
N ILE A 212 2.51 -5.21 19.26
CA ILE A 212 1.34 -4.65 19.95
C ILE A 212 0.57 -3.61 19.11
N GLY A 213 1.00 -3.35 17.88
CA GLY A 213 0.33 -2.43 16.95
C GLY A 213 0.52 -0.94 17.25
N MET A 214 1.52 -0.57 18.04
CA MET A 214 1.86 0.83 18.36
C MET A 214 2.85 1.47 17.38
N GLU A 215 3.10 0.85 16.22
CA GLU A 215 3.97 1.41 15.19
C GLU A 215 3.51 2.80 14.71
N TRP A 216 2.20 3.02 14.61
CA TRP A 216 1.66 4.33 14.22
C TRP A 216 2.01 5.42 15.23
N PHE A 217 2.00 5.11 16.54
CA PHE A 217 2.36 6.05 17.60
C PHE A 217 3.86 6.38 17.57
N PHE A 218 4.70 5.38 17.32
CA PHE A 218 6.13 5.60 17.12
C PHE A 218 6.42 6.48 15.90
N ARG A 219 5.68 6.32 14.80
CA ARG A 219 5.77 7.22 13.64
C ARG A 219 5.29 8.62 13.96
N PHE A 220 4.19 8.75 14.71
CA PHE A 220 3.69 10.04 15.17
C PHE A 220 4.74 10.81 15.95
N ALA A 221 5.41 10.14 16.90
CA ALA A 221 6.44 10.76 17.73
C ALA A 221 7.64 11.27 16.92
N GLN A 222 7.97 10.62 15.79
CA GLN A 222 9.06 11.06 14.91
C GLN A 222 8.68 12.25 14.02
N GLU A 223 7.43 12.35 13.57
CA GLU A 223 6.98 13.42 12.68
C GLU A 223 5.64 14.06 13.14
N PRO A 224 5.56 14.61 14.36
CA PRO A 224 4.30 15.00 14.98
C PRO A 224 3.58 16.11 14.21
N ARG A 225 4.32 17.12 13.72
CA ARG A 225 3.76 18.22 12.92
C ARG A 225 3.13 17.72 11.62
N ARG A 226 3.77 16.75 10.96
CA ARG A 226 3.31 16.19 9.69
C ARG A 226 2.11 15.25 9.87
N LEU A 227 2.12 14.43 10.92
CA LEU A 227 1.16 13.36 11.14
C LEU A 227 -0.01 13.74 12.06
N TRP A 228 0.03 14.89 12.74
CA TRP A 228 -1.02 15.37 13.66
C TRP A 228 -2.42 15.30 13.04
N ARG A 229 -2.63 15.97 11.90
CA ARG A 229 -3.95 15.97 11.25
C ARG A 229 -4.38 14.56 10.85
N ARG A 230 -3.45 13.78 10.30
CA ARG A 230 -3.71 12.40 9.86
C ARG A 230 -4.15 11.51 11.02
N TYR A 231 -3.51 11.60 12.18
CA TYR A 231 -3.79 10.69 13.28
C TYR A 231 -4.84 11.19 14.25
N CYS A 232 -4.83 12.47 14.63
CA CYS A 232 -5.83 12.98 15.58
C CYS A 232 -7.20 13.13 14.90
N ILE A 233 -7.25 13.71 13.71
CA ILE A 233 -8.51 13.93 12.99
C ILE A 233 -8.86 12.68 12.18
N GLY A 234 -7.91 12.18 11.38
CA GLY A 234 -8.17 11.03 10.51
C GLY A 234 -8.47 9.73 11.26
N ASN A 235 -7.77 9.40 12.36
CA ASN A 235 -8.12 8.17 13.10
C ASN A 235 -9.44 8.31 13.87
N ALA A 236 -9.76 9.51 14.38
CA ALA A 236 -11.06 9.74 15.02
C ALA A 236 -12.22 9.57 14.03
N GLU A 237 -12.06 10.09 12.81
CA GLU A 237 -13.02 9.89 11.73
C GLU A 237 -13.10 8.43 11.27
N PHE A 238 -11.97 7.74 11.13
CA PHE A 238 -11.95 6.31 10.84
C PHE A 238 -12.78 5.53 11.85
N LEU A 239 -12.54 5.76 13.15
CA LEU A 239 -13.30 5.12 14.23
C LEU A 239 -14.78 5.45 14.15
N TRP A 240 -15.14 6.71 13.89
CA TRP A 240 -16.53 7.13 13.74
C TRP A 240 -17.24 6.40 12.58
N ILE A 241 -16.61 6.29 11.41
CA ILE A 241 -17.19 5.62 10.25
C ILE A 241 -17.34 4.12 10.53
N VAL A 242 -16.29 3.46 11.06
CA VAL A 242 -16.32 2.03 11.40
C VAL A 242 -17.38 1.74 12.44
N TRP A 243 -17.49 2.57 13.48
CA TRP A 243 -18.53 2.48 14.50
C TRP A 243 -19.93 2.60 13.88
N GLY A 244 -20.12 3.56 12.97
CA GLY A 244 -21.36 3.71 12.22
C GLY A 244 -21.75 2.46 11.42
N HIS A 245 -20.78 1.79 10.78
CA HIS A 245 -21.03 0.52 10.09
C HIS A 245 -21.41 -0.61 11.05
N TYR A 246 -20.71 -0.74 12.17
CA TYR A 246 -20.97 -1.76 13.18
C TYR A 246 -22.41 -1.71 13.72
N TRP A 247 -22.92 -0.52 13.99
CA TRP A 247 -24.31 -0.37 14.47
C TRP A 247 -25.35 -0.64 13.38
N ARG A 248 -25.05 -0.32 12.12
CA ARG A 248 -25.96 -0.63 11.00
C ARG A 248 -26.05 -2.13 10.74
N SER A 249 -24.92 -2.85 10.74
CA SER A 249 -24.92 -4.31 10.53
C SER A 249 -25.72 -5.01 11.63
N ARG A 250 -25.51 -4.66 12.90
CA ARG A 250 -26.28 -5.25 14.02
C ARG A 250 -27.78 -4.96 13.97
N ARG A 251 -28.18 -3.75 13.55
CA ARG A 251 -29.61 -3.44 13.38
C ARG A 251 -30.25 -4.31 12.30
N LEU A 252 -29.55 -4.52 11.19
CA LEU A 252 -30.03 -5.39 10.10
C LEU A 252 -30.10 -6.87 10.53
N GLU A 253 -29.09 -7.36 11.25
CA GLU A 253 -29.09 -8.72 11.82
C GLU A 253 -30.26 -8.93 12.80
N THR A 254 -30.50 -7.96 13.69
CA THR A 254 -31.61 -8.03 14.65
C THR A 254 -32.96 -7.99 13.94
N GLN A 255 -33.11 -7.18 12.88
CA GLN A 255 -34.33 -7.14 12.07
C GLN A 255 -34.57 -8.44 11.30
N ALA A 256 -33.51 -9.04 10.73
CA ALA A 256 -33.60 -10.32 10.02
C ALA A 256 -34.04 -11.44 10.97
N GLN A 257 -33.48 -11.50 12.19
CA GLN A 257 -33.86 -12.49 13.20
C GLN A 257 -35.30 -12.33 13.71
N MET A 258 -35.88 -11.13 13.67
CA MET A 258 -37.30 -10.90 14.00
C MET A 258 -38.26 -11.27 12.87
N LEU A 259 -37.76 -11.47 11.65
CA LEU A 259 -38.55 -11.80 10.45
C LEU A 259 -38.44 -13.29 10.05
N GLU A 260 -37.59 -14.08 10.72
CA GLU A 260 -37.58 -15.53 10.58
C GLU A 260 -38.65 -16.14 11.51
N PRO A 261 -39.63 -16.90 10.95
CA PRO A 261 -40.78 -17.44 11.70
C PRO A 261 -40.43 -18.61 12.63
#